data_AF-A0A925TKN9-F1
#
_entry.id   AF-A0A925TKN9-F1
#
_cell.length_a   1.000
_cell.length_b   1.000
_cell.length_c   1.000
_cell.angle_alpha   90.00
_cell.angle_beta   90.00
_cell.angle_gamma   90.00
#
_symmetry.space_group_name_H-M   'P 1'
#
loop_
_entity.id
_entity.type
_entity.pdbx_description
1 polymer ?
#
loop_
_entity_poly.entity_id
_entity_poly.type
_entity_poly.pdbx_seq_one_letter_code
_entity_poly.pdbx_strand_id
1 'polypeptide(L)'
;CAALAELPGIRILGPKVGQPRGGLVSFAFAEAHAHDVVTFADQDGIALRGGHHCNQPLMRKLGLSSTTRASFYVYNTEAEIDLLVKSMRRILKFFAG
;
A
#
# COMPACT_ATOMS: atom_id res chain seq x y z
N CYS A 1 0.88 8.12 -7.53
CA CYS A 1 1.11 7.83 -6.10
C CYS A 1 0.98 9.03 -5.17
N ALA A 2 0.76 10.26 -5.68
CA ALA A 2 0.62 11.44 -4.84
C ALA A 2 -0.47 11.26 -3.76
N ALA A 3 -1.65 10.78 -4.17
CA ALA A 3 -2.79 10.56 -3.27
C ALA A 3 -2.53 9.60 -2.09
N LEU A 4 -1.74 8.52 -2.29
CA LEU A 4 -1.36 7.61 -1.19
C LEU A 4 -0.27 8.22 -0.29
N ALA A 5 0.63 9.03 -0.86
CA ALA A 5 1.71 9.68 -0.11
C ALA A 5 1.21 10.79 0.82
N GLU A 6 0.01 11.33 0.56
CA GLU A 6 -0.65 12.34 1.40
C GLU A 6 -1.33 11.76 2.65
N LEU A 7 -1.42 10.43 2.75
CA LEU A 7 -2.09 9.78 3.88
C LEU A 7 -1.15 9.70 5.10
N PRO A 8 -1.50 10.35 6.23
CA PRO A 8 -0.67 10.30 7.43
C PRO A 8 -0.63 8.87 7.97
N GLY A 9 0.56 8.41 8.36
CA GLY A 9 0.77 7.04 8.85
C GLY A 9 1.07 5.99 7.78
N ILE A 10 1.17 6.38 6.50
CA ILE A 10 1.64 5.50 5.42
C ILE A 10 3.04 5.89 4.96
N ARG A 11 3.96 4.93 5.01
CA ARG A 11 5.29 5.05 4.41
C ARG A 11 5.30 4.39 3.04
N ILE A 12 5.48 5.19 1.98
CA ILE A 12 5.69 4.68 0.62
C ILE A 12 7.14 4.20 0.47
N LEU A 13 7.33 3.03 -0.14
CA LEU A 13 8.65 2.48 -0.47
C LEU A 13 8.96 2.69 -1.96
N GLY A 14 10.20 3.07 -2.25
CA GLY A 14 10.69 3.32 -3.60
C GLY A 14 10.96 4.80 -3.89
N PRO A 15 11.08 5.17 -5.18
CA PRO A 15 11.38 6.53 -5.61
C PRO A 15 10.36 7.57 -5.12
N LYS A 16 10.82 8.81 -4.94
CA LYS A 16 9.94 9.95 -4.56
C LYS A 16 8.92 10.24 -5.66
N VAL A 17 7.84 10.93 -5.28
CA VAL A 17 6.85 11.44 -6.25
C VAL A 17 7.55 12.29 -7.30
N GLY A 18 7.16 12.14 -8.57
CA GLY A 18 7.78 12.83 -9.71
C GLY A 18 9.00 12.13 -10.32
N GLN A 19 9.53 11.07 -9.69
CA GLN A 19 10.60 10.26 -10.28
C GLN A 19 10.04 9.07 -11.08
N PRO A 20 10.78 8.61 -12.11
CA PRO A 20 10.41 7.41 -12.85
C PRO A 20 10.19 6.20 -11.94
N ARG A 21 9.10 5.47 -12.15
CA ARG A 21 8.74 4.27 -11.40
C ARG A 21 7.84 3.35 -12.24
N GLY A 22 7.82 2.07 -11.90
CA GLY A 22 6.86 1.12 -12.48
C GLY A 22 5.44 1.31 -11.95
N GLY A 23 4.47 0.62 -12.58
CA GLY A 23 3.05 0.62 -12.23
C GLY A 23 2.73 -0.12 -10.93
N LEU A 24 3.49 0.07 -9.86
CA LEU A 24 3.21 -0.51 -8.55
C LEU A 24 3.64 0.41 -7.41
N VAL A 25 3.04 0.19 -6.24
CA VAL A 25 3.34 0.89 -5.00
C VAL A 25 3.37 -0.11 -3.85
N SER A 26 4.53 -0.25 -3.22
CA SER A 26 4.65 -0.88 -1.91
C SER A 26 4.58 0.19 -0.83
N PHE A 27 3.82 -0.08 0.22
CA PHE A 27 3.62 0.82 1.35
C PHE A 27 3.51 0.03 2.66
N ALA A 28 3.85 0.69 3.76
CA ALA A 28 3.72 0.17 5.11
C ALA A 28 2.89 1.16 5.95
N PHE A 29 1.99 0.63 6.76
CA PHE A 29 1.27 1.39 7.77
C PHE A 29 2.11 1.41 9.04
N ALA A 30 2.13 2.53 9.75
CA ALA A 30 2.80 2.63 11.05
C ALA A 30 2.13 1.73 12.10
N GLU A 31 0.80 1.72 12.11
CA GLU A 31 -0.03 1.10 13.16
C GLU A 31 -0.72 -0.21 12.72
N ALA A 32 -0.42 -0.75 11.52
CA ALA A 32 -1.11 -1.93 11.00
C ALA A 32 -0.16 -2.90 10.28
N HIS A 33 -0.36 -4.20 10.51
CA HIS A 33 0.36 -5.23 9.77
C HIS A 33 -0.18 -5.34 8.34
N ALA A 34 0.69 -5.68 7.39
CA ALA A 34 0.29 -5.78 5.98
C ALA A 34 -0.84 -6.78 5.73
N HIS A 35 -0.91 -7.88 6.50
CA HIS A 35 -1.99 -8.87 6.38
C HIS A 35 -3.34 -8.29 6.80
N ASP A 36 -3.40 -7.52 7.88
CA ASP A 36 -4.63 -6.87 8.32
C ASP A 36 -5.12 -5.89 7.24
N VAL A 37 -4.22 -5.05 6.72
CA VAL A 37 -4.55 -4.09 5.65
C VAL A 37 -5.12 -4.80 4.42
N VAL A 38 -4.57 -5.95 4.04
CA VAL A 38 -5.06 -6.74 2.90
C VAL A 38 -6.44 -7.33 3.21
N THR A 39 -6.65 -7.87 4.41
CA THR A 39 -7.94 -8.43 4.83
C THR A 39 -9.04 -7.36 4.85
N PHE A 40 -8.74 -6.15 5.36
CA PHE A 40 -9.70 -5.05 5.34
C PHE A 40 -9.95 -4.51 3.91
N ALA A 41 -8.92 -4.42 3.07
CA ALA A 41 -9.07 -3.99 1.69
C ALA A 41 -9.92 -4.99 0.87
N ASP A 42 -9.78 -6.29 1.14
CA ASP A 42 -10.59 -7.34 0.50
C ASP A 42 -12.09 -7.19 0.80
N GLN A 43 -12.44 -6.75 2.03
CA GLN A 43 -13.82 -6.42 2.38
C GLN A 43 -14.39 -5.22 1.60
N ASP A 44 -13.52 -4.33 1.13
CA ASP A 44 -13.87 -3.22 0.23
C ASP A 44 -13.86 -3.64 -1.26
N GLY A 45 -13.63 -4.92 -1.56
CA GLY A 45 -13.52 -5.46 -2.92
C GLY A 45 -12.17 -5.16 -3.59
N ILE A 46 -11.15 -4.79 -2.83
CA ILE A 46 -9.84 -4.38 -3.35
C ILE A 46 -8.80 -5.46 -3.06
N ALA A 47 -8.36 -6.15 -4.11
CA ALA A 47 -7.33 -7.18 -4.01
C ALA A 47 -5.93 -6.57 -3.91
N LEU A 48 -5.27 -6.77 -2.76
CA LEU A 48 -3.89 -6.38 -2.51
C LEU A 48 -3.03 -7.58 -2.14
N ARG A 49 -1.70 -7.43 -2.20
CA ARG A 49 -0.77 -8.43 -1.68
C ARG A 49 -0.07 -7.90 -0.44
N GLY A 50 -0.09 -8.69 0.63
CA GLY A 50 0.70 -8.47 1.85
C GLY A 50 1.91 -9.41 1.88
N GLY A 51 2.91 -9.05 2.70
CA GLY A 51 4.06 -9.90 3.00
C GLY A 51 5.37 -9.36 2.43
N HIS A 52 6.30 -10.25 2.10
CA HIS A 52 7.65 -9.86 1.67
C HIS A 52 7.79 -9.71 0.15
N HIS A 53 6.78 -10.16 -0.61
CA HIS A 53 6.79 -10.20 -2.08
C HIS A 53 8.02 -10.90 -2.67
N CYS A 54 8.43 -12.02 -2.07
CA CYS A 54 9.66 -12.76 -2.40
C CYS A 54 10.96 -11.92 -2.28
N ASN A 55 10.96 -10.84 -1.51
CA ASN A 55 12.08 -9.92 -1.34
C ASN A 55 12.52 -9.80 0.14
N GLN A 56 12.59 -10.92 0.87
CA GLN A 56 12.92 -10.92 2.30
C GLN A 56 14.23 -10.19 2.66
N PRO A 57 15.34 -10.30 1.90
CA PRO A 57 16.56 -9.56 2.21
C PRO A 57 16.38 -8.03 2.17
N LEU A 58 15.58 -7.52 1.23
CA LEU A 58 15.28 -6.10 1.13
C LEU A 58 14.43 -5.64 2.32
N MET A 59 13.45 -6.44 2.73
CA MET A 59 12.62 -6.14 3.92
C MET A 59 13.49 -5.99 5.18
N ARG A 60 14.46 -6.90 5.37
CA ARG A 60 15.44 -6.79 6.46
C ARG A 60 16.25 -5.49 6.41
N LYS A 61 16.77 -5.13 5.22
CA LYS A 61 17.51 -3.87 5.01
C LYS A 61 16.67 -2.62 5.31
N LEU A 62 15.36 -2.69 5.07
CA LEU A 62 14.43 -1.58 5.29
C LEU A 62 13.85 -1.55 6.72
N GLY A 63 14.18 -2.55 7.55
CA GLY A 63 13.68 -2.68 8.92
C GLY A 63 12.19 -3.00 9.00
N LEU A 64 11.63 -3.65 7.97
CA LEU A 64 10.20 -3.94 7.87
C LEU A 64 9.97 -5.45 7.89
N SER A 65 8.95 -5.91 8.61
CA SER A 65 8.54 -7.31 8.62
C SER A 65 7.73 -7.66 7.36
N SER A 66 6.87 -6.75 6.90
CA SER A 66 6.02 -6.94 5.72
C SER A 66 5.59 -5.60 5.14
N THR A 67 5.17 -5.62 3.88
CA THR A 67 4.57 -4.47 3.21
C THR A 67 3.28 -4.88 2.51
N THR A 68 2.41 -3.91 2.29
CA THR A 68 1.27 -4.05 1.37
C THR A 68 1.68 -3.52 0.01
N ARG A 69 1.26 -4.19 -1.06
CA ARG A 69 1.56 -3.79 -2.44
C ARG A 69 0.31 -3.74 -3.30
N ALA A 70 0.04 -2.58 -3.87
CA ALA A 70 -0.87 -2.39 -5.00
C ALA A 70 -0.05 -2.42 -6.29
N SER A 71 -0.42 -3.28 -7.24
CA SER A 71 0.24 -3.40 -8.54
C SER A 71 -0.80 -3.25 -9.63
N PHE A 72 -0.52 -2.38 -10.59
CA PHE A 72 -1.43 -1.97 -11.65
C PHE A 72 -0.92 -2.45 -13.00
N TYR A 73 -1.84 -2.58 -13.94
CA TYR A 73 -1.58 -2.94 -15.32
C TYR A 73 -2.44 -2.11 -16.27
N VAL A 74 -2.34 -2.37 -17.58
CA VAL A 74 -2.97 -1.55 -18.63
C VAL A 74 -4.51 -1.51 -18.58
N TYR A 75 -5.13 -2.42 -17.85
CA TYR A 75 -6.58 -2.50 -17.67
C TYR A 75 -7.08 -1.75 -16.43
N ASN A 76 -6.18 -1.31 -15.55
CA ASN A 76 -6.60 -0.60 -14.35
C ASN A 76 -6.98 0.85 -14.66
N THR A 77 -7.94 1.38 -13.90
CA THR A 77 -8.48 2.72 -14.12
C THR A 77 -8.19 3.65 -12.95
N GLU A 78 -8.25 4.96 -13.19
CA GLU A 78 -8.10 5.97 -12.13
C GLU A 78 -9.20 5.83 -11.07
N ALA A 79 -10.42 5.45 -11.46
CA ALA A 79 -11.51 5.18 -10.52
C ALA A 79 -11.20 4.04 -9.54
N GLU A 80 -10.49 2.99 -9.97
CA GLU A 80 -10.02 1.93 -9.08
C GLU A 80 -8.95 2.44 -8.10
N ILE A 81 -8.11 3.38 -8.53
CA ILE A 81 -7.12 4.03 -7.66
C ILE A 81 -7.82 4.89 -6.60
N ASP A 82 -8.88 5.60 -6.97
CA ASP A 82 -9.68 6.38 -6.02
C ASP A 82 -10.36 5.49 -4.96
N LEU A 83 -10.90 4.34 -5.37
CA LEU A 83 -11.44 3.34 -4.46
C LEU A 83 -10.36 2.81 -3.51
N LEU A 84 -9.18 2.49 -4.04
CA LEU A 84 -8.02 2.10 -3.23
C LEU A 84 -7.68 3.16 -2.17
N VAL A 85 -7.56 4.43 -2.56
CA VAL A 85 -7.21 5.52 -1.64
C VAL A 85 -8.30 5.70 -0.58
N LYS A 86 -9.57 5.59 -0.97
CA LYS A 86 -10.71 5.64 -0.03
C LYS A 86 -10.66 4.51 0.99
N SER A 87 -10.37 3.29 0.56
CA SER A 87 -10.18 2.14 1.45
C SER A 87 -9.00 2.34 2.39
N MET A 88 -7.85 2.80 1.90
CA MET A 88 -6.68 3.07 2.75
C MET A 88 -6.98 4.13 3.82
N ARG A 89 -7.74 5.18 3.50
CA ARG A 89 -8.21 6.17 4.50
C ARG A 89 -9.13 5.56 5.55
N ARG A 90 -10.03 4.65 5.15
CA ARG A 90 -10.92 3.93 6.07
C ARG A 90 -10.09 3.05 7.02
N ILE A 91 -9.12 2.30 6.50
CA ILE A 91 -8.25 1.44 7.28
C ILE A 91 -7.40 2.25 8.27
N LEU A 92 -6.81 3.36 7.83
CA LEU A 92 -6.06 4.24 8.73
C LEU A 92 -6.90 4.72 9.92
N LYS A 93 -8.16 5.12 9.66
CA LYS A 93 -9.08 5.55 10.73
C LYS A 93 -9.42 4.42 11.71
N PHE A 94 -9.48 3.18 11.22
CA PHE A 94 -9.75 2.02 12.07
C PHE A 94 -8.60 1.72 13.04
N PHE A 95 -7.35 1.86 12.59
CA PHE A 95 -6.16 1.60 13.40
C PHE A 95 -5.64 2.82 14.18
N ALA A 96 -6.16 4.02 13.92
CA ALA A 96 -5.78 5.24 14.64
C ALA A 96 -6.54 5.47 15.95
N GLY A 97 -7.44 4.55 16.33
CA GLY A 97 -8.17 4.54 17.61
C GLY A 97 -7.67 3.44 18.51
#